data_AF-A0AAN8KG96-F1
#
_entry.id   AF-A0AAN8KG96-F1
#
_cell.length_a   1.000
_cell.length_b   1.000
_cell.length_c   1.000
_cell.angle_alpha   90.00
_cell.angle_beta   90.00
_cell.angle_gamma   90.00
#
_symmetry.space_group_name_H-M   'P 1'
#
loop_
_entity.id
_entity.type
_entity.pdbx_description
1 polymer ?
#
loop_
_entity_poly.entity_id
_entity_poly.type
_entity_poly.pdbx_seq_one_letter_code
_entity_poly.pdbx_strand_id
1 'polypeptide(L)'
;MSESSSHVNGNNSVVDESVTDTSEKPRIFGPYTRHLLEIFERYAKDGRLSLCNVVSAFHDLNLYPSHSQVHQMVHCAVEYGSPCVANNITFGEFCVLVEELQHHYIKKLDF
;
A
#
# COMPACT_ATOMS: atom_id res chain seq x y z
N MET A 1 -67.21 26.88 25.90
CA MET A 1 -66.43 26.77 27.14
C MET A 1 -65.56 25.52 27.04
N SER A 2 -64.28 25.68 27.37
CA SER A 2 -63.26 24.64 27.64
C SER A 2 -62.44 24.07 26.47
N GLU A 3 -61.37 24.84 26.20
CA GLU A 3 -59.97 24.57 25.83
C GLU A 3 -59.38 23.14 25.79
N SER A 4 -58.48 22.95 24.80
CA SER A 4 -57.14 22.29 24.81
C SER A 4 -57.04 20.78 25.14
N SER A 5 -56.21 19.95 24.51
CA SER A 5 -54.79 20.14 24.25
C SER A 5 -54.22 19.06 23.30
N SER A 6 -53.24 19.46 22.50
CA SER A 6 -52.43 18.71 21.54
C SER A 6 -51.16 18.10 22.16
N HIS A 7 -50.76 16.88 21.79
CA HIS A 7 -49.40 16.28 21.89
C HIS A 7 -49.29 15.28 20.72
N VAL A 8 -48.52 15.45 19.63
CA VAL A 8 -47.06 15.61 19.39
C VAL A 8 -46.22 14.35 19.58
N ASN A 9 -45.55 13.98 18.48
CA ASN A 9 -44.36 13.14 18.25
C ASN A 9 -44.39 11.62 18.48
N GLY A 10 -44.74 10.90 17.42
CA GLY A 10 -44.14 9.59 17.12
C GLY A 10 -42.83 9.81 16.34
N ASN A 11 -41.71 9.79 17.05
CA ASN A 11 -40.36 9.83 16.46
C ASN A 11 -40.09 8.51 15.71
N ASN A 12 -40.21 8.52 14.38
CA ASN A 12 -39.52 7.55 13.52
C ASN A 12 -38.15 8.12 13.17
N SER A 13 -37.19 7.98 14.07
CA SER A 13 -35.77 8.13 13.73
C SER A 13 -35.24 6.76 13.32
N VAL A 14 -35.39 6.42 12.05
CA VAL A 14 -34.48 5.48 11.39
C VAL A 14 -33.31 6.33 10.91
N VAL A 15 -32.33 6.50 11.79
CA VAL A 15 -30.98 6.94 11.45
C VAL A 15 -30.04 6.18 12.36
N ASP A 16 -29.34 5.19 11.80
CA ASP A 16 -27.88 5.15 11.84
C ASP A 16 -27.43 4.05 10.87
N GLU A 17 -27.48 4.33 9.58
CA GLU A 17 -26.49 3.72 8.68
C GLU A 17 -25.18 4.47 8.96
N SER A 18 -24.48 4.04 10.01
CA SER A 18 -23.06 4.29 10.14
C SER A 18 -22.39 3.53 9.00
N VAL A 19 -22.25 4.20 7.86
CA VAL A 19 -21.23 3.87 6.87
C VAL A 19 -19.91 3.98 7.59
N THR A 20 -19.45 2.86 8.16
CA THR A 20 -18.07 2.72 8.59
C THR A 20 -17.23 2.67 7.34
N ASP A 21 -16.83 3.84 6.85
CA ASP A 21 -15.61 3.99 6.06
C ASP A 21 -14.43 3.74 7.00
N THR A 22 -14.33 2.51 7.50
CA THR A 22 -13.09 2.00 8.06
C THR A 22 -12.23 1.70 6.85
N SER A 23 -11.38 2.67 6.50
CA SER A 23 -10.10 2.41 5.84
C SER A 23 -9.39 1.34 6.68
N GLU A 24 -9.72 0.06 6.44
CA GLU A 24 -9.11 -1.05 7.15
C GLU A 24 -7.65 -1.05 6.74
N LYS A 25 -6.79 -0.55 7.62
CA LYS A 25 -5.35 -0.62 7.43
C LYS A 25 -4.99 -2.08 7.13
N PRO A 26 -4.19 -2.33 6.07
CA PRO A 26 -3.84 -3.69 5.68
C PRO A 26 -3.23 -4.42 6.87
N ARG A 27 -3.74 -5.62 7.15
CA ARG A 27 -3.24 -6.44 8.26
C ARG A 27 -1.86 -6.98 7.89
N ILE A 28 -0.82 -6.25 8.28
CA ILE A 28 0.57 -6.65 8.03
C ILE A 28 1.07 -7.59 9.13
N PHE A 29 1.50 -8.78 8.73
CA PHE A 29 2.02 -9.80 9.64
C PHE A 29 3.55 -9.80 9.67
N GLY A 30 4.11 -9.87 10.89
CA GLY A 30 5.55 -10.00 11.14
C GLY A 30 6.32 -8.67 11.19
N PRO A 31 7.45 -8.62 11.92
CA PRO A 31 8.28 -7.43 12.03
C PRO A 31 8.95 -7.06 10.70
N TYR A 32 9.32 -8.06 9.90
CA TYR A 32 9.96 -7.85 8.60
C TYR A 32 9.04 -7.12 7.62
N THR A 33 7.84 -7.66 7.38
CA THR A 33 6.86 -7.04 6.47
C THR A 33 6.44 -5.65 6.93
N ARG A 34 6.38 -5.41 8.26
CA ARG A 34 6.14 -4.07 8.83
C ARG A 34 7.27 -3.10 8.50
N HIS A 35 8.52 -3.53 8.63
CA HIS A 35 9.67 -2.72 8.23
C HIS A 35 9.65 -2.37 6.74
N LEU A 36 9.28 -3.32 5.87
CA LEU A 36 9.10 -3.05 4.45
C LEU A 36 7.98 -2.03 4.21
N LEU A 37 6.86 -2.12 4.93
CA LEU A 37 5.77 -1.16 4.82
C LEU A 37 6.22 0.25 5.25
N GLU A 38 6.95 0.36 6.37
CA GLU A 38 7.48 1.65 6.85
C GLU A 38 8.37 2.34 5.82
N ILE A 39 9.24 1.57 5.15
CA ILE A 39 10.08 2.09 4.07
C ILE A 39 9.23 2.46 2.87
N PHE A 40 8.31 1.60 2.45
CA PHE A 40 7.41 1.88 1.33
C PHE A 40 6.62 3.18 1.55
N GLU A 41 5.97 3.34 2.70
CA GLU A 41 5.15 4.51 3.05
C GLU A 41 5.96 5.82 3.10
N ARG A 42 7.26 5.75 3.45
CA ARG A 42 8.15 6.93 3.43
C ARG A 42 8.30 7.53 2.03
N TYR A 43 8.27 6.68 1.00
CA TYR A 43 8.55 7.08 -0.38
C TYR A 43 7.32 7.05 -1.29
N ALA A 44 6.27 6.35 -0.90
CA ALA A 44 5.04 6.22 -1.66
C ALA A 44 4.20 7.50 -1.62
N LYS A 45 3.48 7.75 -2.71
CA LYS A 45 2.43 8.76 -2.81
C LYS A 45 1.16 8.07 -3.26
N ASP A 46 0.04 8.34 -2.60
CA ASP A 46 -1.26 7.75 -2.91
C ASP A 46 -1.24 6.20 -2.99
N GLY A 47 -0.50 5.57 -2.05
CA GLY A 47 -0.37 4.12 -1.98
C GLY A 47 0.48 3.49 -3.10
N ARG A 48 1.21 4.30 -3.86
CA ARG A 48 2.06 3.86 -4.97
C ARG A 48 3.46 4.42 -4.89
N LEU A 49 4.44 3.60 -5.24
CA LEU A 49 5.86 3.94 -5.24
C LEU A 49 6.34 4.12 -6.68
N SER A 50 6.83 5.32 -7.01
CA SER A 50 7.34 5.61 -8.35
C SER A 50 8.73 5.04 -8.57
N LEU A 51 9.07 4.73 -9.84
CA LEU A 51 10.36 4.16 -10.23
C LEU A 51 11.57 4.90 -9.65
N CYS A 52 11.54 6.23 -9.67
CA CYS A 52 12.61 7.06 -9.10
C CYS A 52 12.77 6.87 -7.59
N ASN A 53 11.66 6.63 -6.89
CA ASN A 53 11.65 6.41 -5.45
C ASN A 53 11.96 4.95 -5.06
N VAL A 54 11.76 3.98 -5.97
CA VAL A 54 12.11 2.57 -5.74
C VAL A 54 13.60 2.41 -5.43
N VAL A 55 14.46 3.13 -6.16
CA VAL A 55 15.91 3.11 -5.93
C VAL A 55 16.25 3.56 -4.50
N SER A 56 15.68 4.68 -4.06
CA SER A 56 15.89 5.19 -2.69
C SER A 56 15.37 4.22 -1.62
N ALA A 57 14.20 3.61 -1.85
CA ALA A 57 13.65 2.60 -0.96
C ALA A 57 14.55 1.35 -0.84
N PHE A 58 15.14 0.91 -1.95
CA PHE A 58 16.12 -0.19 -1.93
C PHE A 58 17.40 0.17 -1.17
N HIS A 59 17.91 1.39 -1.32
CA HIS A 59 19.09 1.83 -0.57
C HIS A 59 18.84 1.82 0.94
N ASP A 60 17.66 2.21 1.41
CA ASP A 60 17.29 2.14 2.83
C ASP A 60 17.23 0.69 3.35
N LEU A 61 17.06 -0.30 2.46
CA LEU A 61 17.12 -1.73 2.73
C LEU A 61 18.52 -2.34 2.56
N ASN A 62 19.55 -1.51 2.29
CA ASN A 62 20.89 -1.94 1.91
C ASN A 62 20.93 -2.81 0.63
N LEU A 63 20.01 -2.57 -0.29
CA LEU A 63 19.97 -3.18 -1.62
C LEU A 63 20.40 -2.15 -2.65
N TYR A 64 21.42 -2.48 -3.45
CA TYR A 64 22.07 -1.53 -4.37
C TYR A 64 22.02 -2.01 -5.83
N PRO A 65 20.82 -2.23 -6.41
CA PRO A 65 20.69 -2.57 -7.81
C PRO A 65 21.04 -1.38 -8.70
N SER A 66 21.55 -1.66 -9.90
CA SER A 66 21.72 -0.64 -10.93
C SER A 66 20.37 -0.10 -11.41
N HIS A 67 20.38 1.13 -11.95
CA HIS A 67 19.18 1.76 -12.51
C HIS A 67 18.48 0.88 -13.56
N SER A 68 19.25 0.19 -14.42
CA SER A 68 18.72 -0.71 -15.44
C SER A 68 18.03 -1.93 -14.83
N GLN A 69 18.59 -2.50 -13.75
CA GLN A 69 17.95 -3.61 -13.03
C GLN A 69 16.62 -3.18 -12.42
N VAL A 70 16.57 -2.02 -11.76
CA VAL A 70 15.33 -1.50 -11.17
C VAL A 70 14.28 -1.23 -12.26
N HIS A 71 14.68 -0.63 -13.38
CA HIS A 71 13.77 -0.40 -14.50
C HIS A 71 13.16 -1.71 -15.03
N GLN A 72 13.98 -2.74 -15.25
CA GLN A 72 13.50 -4.04 -15.71
C GLN A 72 12.56 -4.70 -14.69
N MET A 73 12.93 -4.70 -13.41
CA MET A 73 12.12 -5.26 -12.33
C MET A 73 10.73 -4.60 -12.23
N VAL A 74 10.69 -3.27 -12.26
CA VAL A 74 9.42 -2.51 -12.21
C VAL A 74 8.59 -2.70 -13.48
N HIS A 75 9.23 -2.72 -14.65
CA HIS A 75 8.53 -2.96 -15.92
C HIS A 75 7.83 -4.32 -15.91
N CYS A 76 8.54 -5.38 -15.50
CA CYS A 76 7.94 -6.70 -15.34
C CYS A 76 6.76 -6.68 -14.37
N ALA A 77 6.86 -5.99 -13.22
CA ALA A 77 5.75 -5.93 -12.27
C ALA A 77 4.50 -5.24 -12.87
N VAL A 78 4.68 -4.13 -13.57
CA VAL A 78 3.59 -3.34 -14.15
C VAL A 78 2.87 -4.06 -15.29
N GLU A 79 3.60 -4.80 -16.14
CA GLU A 79 3.02 -5.59 -17.24
C GLU A 79 1.99 -6.62 -16.76
N TYR A 80 2.14 -7.13 -15.53
CA TYR A 80 1.24 -8.12 -14.95
C TYR A 80 0.26 -7.55 -13.90
N GLY A 81 0.54 -6.37 -13.33
CA GLY A 81 -0.17 -5.83 -12.16
C GLY A 81 -1.27 -4.80 -12.43
N SER A 82 -1.10 -3.88 -13.39
CA SER A 82 -2.15 -2.93 -13.81
C SER A 82 -1.68 -2.08 -15.01
N PRO A 83 -2.37 -2.09 -16.17
CA PRO A 83 -1.91 -1.38 -17.38
C PRO A 83 -1.97 0.16 -17.29
N CYS A 84 -2.56 0.73 -16.23
CA CYS A 84 -3.05 2.10 -16.27
C CYS A 84 -2.05 3.15 -15.74
N VAL A 85 -0.98 2.76 -15.06
CA VAL A 85 0.01 3.70 -14.52
C VAL A 85 1.43 3.15 -14.67
N ALA A 86 1.99 3.32 -15.87
CA ALA A 86 3.37 2.95 -16.15
C ALA A 86 4.33 3.55 -15.12
N ASN A 87 5.21 2.72 -14.55
CA ASN A 87 6.31 3.09 -13.64
C ASN A 87 5.98 3.32 -12.16
N ASN A 88 4.82 2.85 -11.67
CA ASN A 88 4.47 2.89 -10.26
C ASN A 88 4.09 1.51 -9.73
N ILE A 89 4.64 1.11 -8.58
CA ILE A 89 4.36 -0.17 -7.94
C ILE A 89 3.58 -0.02 -6.63
N THR A 90 2.78 -1.02 -6.31
CA THR A 90 2.06 -1.19 -5.04
C THR A 90 2.99 -1.77 -3.97
N PHE A 91 2.52 -1.78 -2.71
CA PHE A 91 3.27 -2.39 -1.61
C PHE A 91 3.54 -3.89 -1.84
N GLY A 92 2.56 -4.63 -2.39
CA GLY A 92 2.73 -6.06 -2.67
C GLY A 92 3.83 -6.32 -3.71
N GLU A 93 3.82 -5.56 -4.81
CA GLU A 93 4.87 -5.63 -5.82
C GLU A 93 6.24 -5.25 -5.24
N PHE A 94 6.30 -4.20 -4.42
CA PHE A 94 7.54 -3.81 -3.74
C PHE A 94 8.13 -4.94 -2.89
N CYS A 95 7.30 -5.63 -2.08
CA CYS A 95 7.74 -6.78 -1.29
C CYS A 95 8.36 -7.89 -2.14
N VAL A 96 7.69 -8.24 -3.26
CA VAL A 96 8.19 -9.26 -4.19
C VAL A 96 9.54 -8.84 -4.78
N LEU A 97 9.68 -7.59 -5.20
CA LEU A 97 10.93 -7.09 -5.76
C LEU A 97 12.09 -7.11 -4.75
N VAL A 98 11.82 -6.74 -3.49
CA VAL A 98 12.81 -6.81 -2.39
C VAL A 98 13.26 -8.25 -2.17
N GLU A 99 12.31 -9.17 -2.08
CA GLU A 99 12.59 -10.59 -1.82
C GLU A 99 13.39 -11.22 -2.97
N GLU A 100 13.01 -10.99 -4.22
CA GLU A 100 13.74 -11.49 -5.39
C GLU A 100 15.17 -10.94 -5.44
N LEU A 101 15.37 -9.66 -5.13
CA LEU A 101 16.70 -9.05 -5.15
C LEU A 101 17.60 -9.58 -4.05
N GLN A 102 17.06 -9.76 -2.84
CA GLN A 102 17.77 -10.39 -1.72
C GLN A 102 18.18 -11.83 -2.06
N HIS A 103 17.25 -12.63 -2.60
CA HIS A 103 17.55 -14.00 -3.02
C HIS A 103 18.64 -14.04 -4.10
N HIS A 104 18.60 -13.13 -5.07
CA HIS A 104 19.63 -13.05 -6.10
C HIS A 104 21.00 -12.70 -5.51
N TYR A 105 21.07 -11.82 -4.51
CA TYR A 105 22.33 -11.43 -3.87
C TYR A 105 22.91 -12.56 -3.02
N ILE A 106 22.07 -13.27 -2.28
CA ILE A 106 22.49 -14.44 -1.49
C ILE A 106 23.02 -15.54 -2.41
N LYS A 107 22.27 -15.90 -3.46
CA LYS A 107 22.70 -16.91 -4.45
C LYS A 107 24.03 -16.58 -5.13
N LYS A 108 24.36 -15.30 -5.28
CA LYS A 108 25.63 -14.86 -5.90
C LYS A 108 26.84 -15.05 -4.99
N LEU A 109 26.64 -15.23 -3.68
CA LEU A 109 27.71 -15.45 -2.71
C LEU A 109 28.07 -16.94 -2.52
N ASP A 110 27.33 -17.85 -3.14
CA ASP A 110 27.54 -19.31 -3.05
C ASP A 110 28.50 -19.87 -4.13
N PHE A 111 29.35 -19.03 -4.74
CA PHE A 111 30.36 -19.40 -5.74
C PHE A 111 31.77 -19.04 -5.29
#